data_AF-A0A3D6EQ92-F1
#
_entry.id   AF-A0A3D6EQ92-F1
#
_cell.length_a   1.000
_cell.length_b   1.000
_cell.length_c   1.000
_cell.angle_alpha   90.00
_cell.angle_beta   90.00
_cell.angle_gamma   90.00
#
_symmetry.space_group_name_H-M   'P 1'
#
loop_
_entity.id
_entity.type
_entity.pdbx_description
1 polymer ?
#
loop_
_entity_poly.entity_id
_entity_poly.type
_entity_poly.pdbx_seq_one_letter_code
_entity_poly.pdbx_strand_id
1 'polypeptide(L)' 'DYSEAAAMAKMYASDVAMWATVEAVQIHGGYGYVKEYHVERLMRDAKITQIYEGTTEIQKMVISRELLR' A
#
# COMPACT_ATOMS: atom_id res chain seq x y z
N ASP A 1 -7.29 2.11 23.38
CA ASP A 1 -7.85 1.79 22.06
C ASP A 1 -6.71 1.96 21.06
N TYR A 2 -6.51 1.01 20.15
CA TYR A 2 -5.41 1.03 19.17
C TYR A 2 -5.91 1.38 17.76
N SER A 3 -7.18 1.77 17.63
CA SER A 3 -7.85 1.98 16.35
C SER A 3 -7.15 3.04 15.47
N GLU A 4 -6.73 4.17 16.06
CA GLU A 4 -5.98 5.22 15.34
C GLU A 4 -4.63 4.69 14.83
N ALA A 5 -3.82 4.13 15.73
CA ALA A 5 -2.49 3.62 15.39
C ALA A 5 -2.55 2.49 14.35
N ALA A 6 -3.54 1.60 14.42
CA ALA A 6 -3.76 0.53 13.45
C ALA A 6 -4.14 1.10 12.06
N ALA A 7 -5.03 2.10 12.02
CA ALA A 7 -5.43 2.74 10.77
C ALA A 7 -4.25 3.49 10.11
N MET A 8 -3.47 4.23 10.91
CA MET A 8 -2.25 4.90 10.45
C MET A 8 -1.22 3.91 9.91
N ALA A 9 -0.95 2.83 10.65
CA ALA A 9 0.02 1.82 10.26
C ALA A 9 -0.36 1.15 8.94
N LYS A 10 -1.63 0.75 8.81
CA LYS A 10 -2.13 0.12 7.58
C LYS A 10 -2.03 1.05 6.38
N MET A 11 -2.49 2.30 6.53
CA MET A 11 -2.43 3.30 5.46
C MET A 11 -1.00 3.54 5.00
N TYR A 12 -0.08 3.73 5.95
CA TYR A 12 1.31 4.01 5.65
C TYR A 12 1.99 2.82 4.97
N ALA A 13 1.81 1.60 5.51
CA ALA A 13 2.45 0.41 4.98
C ALA A 13 1.98 0.07 3.55
N SER A 14 0.69 0.25 3.24
CA SER A 14 0.16 0.01 1.90
C SER A 14 0.66 1.03 0.88
N ASP A 15 0.75 2.31 1.26
CA ASP A 15 1.31 3.36 0.40
C ASP A 15 2.80 3.13 0.12
N VAL A 16 3.58 2.75 1.14
CA VAL A 16 5.00 2.40 0.98
C VAL A 16 5.18 1.16 0.10
N ALA A 17 4.36 0.12 0.29
CA ALA A 17 4.41 -1.09 -0.53
C ALA A 17 4.16 -0.78 -2.02
N MET A 18 3.17 0.06 -2.32
CA MET A 18 2.86 0.48 -3.68
C MET A 18 4.01 1.28 -4.30
N TRP A 19 4.54 2.27 -3.56
CA TRP A 19 5.68 3.07 -4.04
C TRP A 19 6.92 2.21 -4.29
N ALA A 20 7.32 1.40 -3.31
CA ALA A 20 8.55 0.60 -3.40
C ALA A 20 8.50 -0.42 -4.54
N THR A 21 7.34 -1.02 -4.79
CA THR A 21 7.19 -2.02 -5.86
C THR A 21 7.15 -1.39 -7.25
N VAL A 22 6.60 -0.19 -7.40
CA VAL A 22 6.69 0.60 -8.65
C VAL A 22 8.14 0.96 -8.95
N GLU A 23 8.87 1.48 -7.96
CA GLU A 23 10.29 1.82 -8.12
C GLU A 23 11.13 0.57 -8.42
N ALA A 24 10.81 -0.57 -7.80
CA ALA A 24 11.48 -1.83 -8.10
C ALA A 24 11.33 -2.24 -9.57
N VAL A 25 10.12 -2.13 -10.14
CA VAL A 25 9.89 -2.38 -11.57
C VAL A 25 10.71 -1.39 -12.42
N GLN A 26 10.70 -0.11 -12.08
CA GLN A 26 11.43 0.93 -12.80
C GLN A 26 12.96 0.69 -12.81
N ILE A 27 13.54 0.30 -11.68
CA ILE A 27 14.97 -0.01 -11.54
C ILE A 27 15.39 -1.19 -12.43
N HIS A 28 14.52 -2.18 -12.59
CA HIS A 28 14.79 -3.34 -13.45
C HIS A 28 14.56 -3.05 -14.95
N GLY A 29 14.04 -1.87 -15.31
CA GLY A 29 13.74 -1.49 -16.68
C GLY A 29 12.78 -2.49 -17.36
N GLY A 30 13.07 -2.86 -18.61
CA GLY A 30 12.25 -3.82 -19.36
C GLY A 30 12.15 -5.19 -18.68
N TYR A 31 13.19 -5.63 -17.97
CA TYR A 31 13.16 -6.88 -17.22
C TYR A 31 12.19 -6.84 -16.04
N GLY A 32 11.94 -5.66 -15.48
CA GLY A 32 10.97 -5.48 -14.40
C GLY A 32 9.52 -5.66 -14.84
N TYR A 33 9.24 -5.65 -16.15
CA TYR A 33 7.89 -5.72 -16.71
C TYR A 33 7.52 -7.12 -17.24
N VAL A 34 8.51 -8.01 -17.39
CA VAL A 34 8.31 -9.36 -17.90
C VAL A 34 8.18 -10.35 -16.74
N LYS A 35 7.44 -11.45 -16.95
CA LYS A 35 7.04 -12.39 -15.88
C LYS A 35 8.19 -13.24 -15.34
N GLU A 36 9.33 -13.24 -16.03
CA GLU A 36 10.55 -13.93 -15.63
C GLU A 36 11.15 -13.36 -14.34
N TYR A 37 10.84 -12.09 -14.01
CA TYR A 37 11.28 -11.44 -12.77
C TYR A 37 10.10 -11.15 -11.85
N HIS A 38 10.32 -11.28 -10.54
CA HIS A 38 9.23 -11.24 -9.55
C HIS A 38 8.65 -9.84 -9.29
N VAL A 39 9.34 -8.77 -9.67
CA VAL A 39 8.97 -7.39 -9.30
C VAL A 39 7.62 -6.95 -9.90
N GLU A 40 7.26 -7.41 -11.10
CA GLU A 40 5.94 -7.15 -11.69
C GLU A 40 4.81 -7.73 -10.84
N ARG A 41 5.02 -8.94 -10.32
CA ARG A 41 4.04 -9.62 -9.48
C ARG A 41 3.87 -8.89 -8.16
N LEU A 42 4.98 -8.48 -7.53
CA LEU A 42 4.94 -7.72 -6.29
C LEU A 42 4.22 -6.38 -6.46
N MET A 43 4.41 -5.69 -7.59
CA MET A 43 3.68 -4.45 -7.90
C MET A 43 2.17 -4.68 -7.99
N ARG A 44 1.73 -5.75 -8.66
CA ARG A 44 0.31 -6.12 -8.71
C ARG A 44 -0.25 -6.49 -7.34
N ASP A 45 0.51 -7.28 -6.57
CA ASP A 45 0.11 -7.74 -5.24
C ASP A 45 0.00 -6.54 -4.27
N ALA A 46 0.91 -5.57 -4.34
CA ALA A 46 0.88 -4.38 -3.47
C ALA A 46 -0.42 -3.59 -3.60
N LYS A 47 -1.03 -3.53 -4.78
CA LYS A 47 -2.22 -2.70 -5.00
C LYS A 47 -3.42 -3.12 -4.17
N ILE A 48 -3.58 -4.43 -3.90
CA ILE A 48 -4.73 -4.89 -3.11
C ILE A 48 -4.71 -4.29 -1.72
N THR A 49 -3.53 -4.05 -1.13
CA THR A 49 -3.35 -3.55 0.24
C THR A 49 -3.98 -2.19 0.50
N GLN A 50 -4.21 -1.40 -0.54
CA GLN A 50 -4.93 -0.12 -0.46
C GLN A 50 -6.47 -0.27 -0.56
N ILE A 51 -6.98 -1.47 -0.79
CA ILE A 51 -8.39 -1.75 -1.10
C ILE A 51 -9.05 -2.65 -0.04
N TYR A 52 -8.47 -3.83 0.24
CA TYR A 52 -9.10 -4.80 1.16
C TYR A 52 -8.98 -4.34 2.62
N GLU A 53 -9.82 -4.87 3.51
CA GLU A 53 -9.87 -4.54 4.96
C GLU A 53 -10.06 -3.03 5.27
N GLY A 54 -10.77 -2.33 4.38
CA GLY A 54 -11.00 -0.88 4.45
C GLY A 54 -9.97 -0.11 3.62
N THR A 55 -10.45 0.59 2.59
CA THR A 55 -9.60 1.33 1.66
C THR A 55 -8.79 2.42 2.36
N THR A 56 -7.77 2.95 1.68
CA THR A 56 -6.99 4.09 2.18
C THR A 56 -7.88 5.28 2.61
N GLU A 57 -8.97 5.55 1.89
CA GLU A 57 -9.94 6.60 2.24
C GLU A 57 -10.72 6.25 3.51
N ILE A 58 -11.11 4.99 3.70
CA ILE A 58 -11.72 4.54 4.95
C ILE A 58 -10.76 4.73 6.13
N GLN A 59 -9.48 4.37 5.97
CA GLN A 59 -8.47 4.57 7.03
C GLN A 59 -8.34 6.06 7.40
N LYS A 60 -8.30 6.96 6.40
CA LYS A 60 -8.28 8.41 6.63
C LYS A 60 -9.50 8.91 7.41
N MET A 61 -10.69 8.37 7.12
CA MET A 61 -11.90 8.71 7.86
C MET A 61 -11.85 8.21 9.31
N VAL A 62 -11.34 7.01 9.56
CA VAL A 62 -11.16 6.47 10.91
C VAL A 62 -10.18 7.34 11.70
N ILE A 63 -9.02 7.67 11.12
CA ILE A 63 -8.02 8.55 11.75
C ILE A 63 -8.64 9.92 12.07
N SER A 64 -9.30 10.54 11.09
CA SER A 64 -9.96 11.84 11.28
C SER A 64 -11.00 11.81 12.40
N ARG A 65 -11.77 10.72 12.50
CA ARG A 65 -12.78 10.55 13.55
C ARG A 65 -12.16 10.43 14.94
N GLU A 66 -11.07 9.66 15.09
CA GLU A 66 -10.40 9.51 16.38
C GLU A 66 -9.66 10.80 16.80
N LEU A 67 -9.13 11.58 15.85
CA LEU A 67 -8.52 12.88 16.14
C LEU A 67 -9.53 13.96 16.61
N LEU A 68 -10.80 13.86 16.20
CA LEU A 68 -11.86 14.81 16.54
C LEU A 68 -12.68 14.37 17.78
N ARG A 69 -12.30 13.26 18.40
CA ARG A 69 -13.02 12.63 19.51
C ARG A 69 -12.57 13.17 20.86
#